data_AF-A0A812J569-F1
#
_entry.id   AF-A0A812J569-F1
#
_cell.length_a   1.000
_cell.length_b   1.000
_cell.length_c   1.000
_cell.angle_alpha   90.00
_cell.angle_beta   90.00
_cell.angle_gamma   90.00
#
_symmetry.space_group_name_H-M   'P 1'
#
loop_
_entity.id
_entity.type
_entity.pdbx_description
1 polymer ?
#
loop_
_entity_poly.entity_id
_entity_poly.type
_entity_poly.pdbx_seq_one_letter_code
_entity_poly.pdbx_strand_id
1 'polypeptide(L)'
;MGGYVSTTLLLEIFPSGAAHMTAVLLPFHLAKTSGDITAEVLDIFRWIIIIGYLCIYKVWRTCEDYVRDGYSGLRYVLSTAGIVDAAAIANFIALQYWRLSKVKPVEPMSSSNSQNFVSYSRWASWEEMAAIGEAVLVFILIVRYTMLLRFYPPVYRFFVLFGKSFRVGLYYLAIFLPVAASTIFFANCLYGPYVEAYSTWVKSLMSFVSVLQNVVDIDALYKAAPAWTLFYVTYCYLILFCFFVNGFLAITAYACAIHGFLTARAQGSGPLRMVWF
;
A
#
# COMPACT_ATOMS: atom_id res chain seq x y z
N MET A 1 19.18 -25.97 -5.31
CA MET A 1 17.93 -25.41 -4.79
C MET A 1 17.56 -26.17 -3.52
N GLY A 2 17.82 -25.58 -2.35
CA GLY A 2 17.40 -26.14 -1.05
C GLY A 2 16.42 -25.16 -0.40
N GLY A 3 15.14 -25.29 -0.72
CA GLY A 3 14.06 -24.54 -0.07
C GLY A 3 13.43 -25.41 1.02
N TYR A 4 13.15 -24.82 2.17
CA TYR A 4 12.39 -25.46 3.24
C TYR A 4 10.98 -24.88 3.29
N VAL A 5 10.02 -25.64 3.81
CA VAL A 5 8.64 -25.16 4.00
C VAL A 5 8.22 -25.45 5.43
N SER A 6 7.82 -24.40 6.15
CA SER A 6 7.18 -24.55 7.46
C SER A 6 5.69 -24.71 7.24
N THR A 7 5.13 -25.80 7.78
CA THR A 7 3.70 -26.09 7.71
C THR A 7 3.10 -25.95 9.09
N THR A 8 2.12 -25.06 9.23
CA THR A 8 1.31 -24.90 10.45
C THR A 8 -0.11 -25.31 10.13
N LEU A 9 -0.59 -26.37 10.79
CA LEU A 9 -1.97 -26.82 10.70
C LEU A 9 -2.68 -26.37 11.97
N LEU A 10 -3.71 -25.53 11.81
CA LEU A 10 -4.46 -24.94 12.91
C LEU A 10 -5.90 -25.47 12.84
N LEU A 11 -6.32 -26.13 13.90
CA LEU A 11 -7.70 -26.56 14.11
C LEU A 11 -8.31 -25.67 15.21
N GLU A 12 -9.16 -24.74 14.80
CA GLU A 12 -9.91 -23.89 15.73
C GLU A 12 -11.27 -24.54 16.01
N ILE A 13 -11.58 -24.74 17.29
CA ILE A 13 -12.89 -25.22 17.73
C ILE A 13 -13.59 -24.05 18.39
N PHE A 14 -14.66 -23.57 17.76
CA PHE A 14 -15.46 -22.48 18.29
C PHE A 14 -16.32 -22.97 19.46
N PRO A 15 -16.70 -22.07 20.40
CA PRO A 15 -17.63 -22.41 21.49
C PRO A 15 -18.98 -22.96 21.01
N SER A 16 -19.36 -22.69 19.75
CA SER A 16 -20.55 -23.26 19.09
C SER A 16 -20.41 -24.75 18.73
N GLY A 17 -19.23 -25.35 18.92
CA GLY A 17 -18.90 -26.70 18.45
C GLY A 17 -18.49 -26.76 16.98
N ALA A 18 -18.53 -25.64 16.25
CA ALA A 18 -18.01 -25.57 14.88
C ALA A 18 -16.49 -25.73 14.86
N ALA A 19 -15.98 -26.50 13.92
CA ALA A 19 -14.54 -26.67 13.69
C ALA A 19 -14.13 -25.92 12.42
N HIS A 20 -13.04 -25.17 12.49
CA HIS A 20 -12.42 -24.50 11.35
C HIS A 20 -10.96 -24.93 11.23
N MET A 21 -10.63 -25.52 10.08
CA MET A 21 -9.28 -25.98 9.78
C MET A 21 -8.61 -24.99 8.84
N THR A 22 -7.45 -24.49 9.23
CA THR A 22 -6.62 -23.65 8.39
C THR A 22 -5.21 -24.24 8.29
N ALA A 23 -4.61 -24.11 7.12
CA ALA A 23 -3.24 -24.54 6.85
C ALA A 23 -2.44 -23.33 6.36
N VAL A 24 -1.32 -23.05 7.04
CA VAL A 24 -0.39 -21.97 6.68
C VAL A 24 0.92 -22.60 6.24
N LEU A 25 1.31 -22.34 5.00
CA LEU A 25 2.51 -22.88 4.36
C LEU A 25 3.48 -21.74 4.08
N LEU A 26 4.61 -21.73 4.78
CA LEU A 26 5.61 -20.66 4.69
C LEU A 26 6.92 -21.20 4.12
N PRO A 27 7.25 -20.92 2.84
CA PRO A 27 8.54 -21.27 2.28
C PRO A 27 9.64 -20.37 2.87
N PHE A 28 10.80 -20.94 3.15
CA PHE A 28 11.95 -20.21 3.66
C PHE A 28 13.28 -20.83 3.20
N HIS A 29 14.35 -20.04 3.24
CA HIS A 29 15.69 -20.45 2.84
C HIS A 29 16.64 -20.41 4.05
N LEU A 30 17.42 -21.46 4.24
CA LEU A 30 18.45 -21.53 5.30
C LEU A 30 19.84 -21.76 4.73
N ALA A 31 19.95 -22.65 3.74
CA ALA A 31 21.23 -23.07 3.18
C ALA A 31 21.89 -21.91 2.43
N LYS A 32 23.15 -21.59 2.75
CA LYS A 32 23.88 -20.59 1.97
C LYS A 32 24.12 -21.08 0.54
N THR A 33 23.75 -20.27 -0.45
CA THR A 33 24.02 -20.53 -1.87
C THR A 33 24.95 -19.49 -2.48
N SER A 34 25.51 -19.77 -3.66
CA SER A 34 26.29 -18.76 -4.42
C SER A 34 25.48 -17.51 -4.77
N GLY A 35 24.15 -17.64 -4.86
CA GLY A 35 23.23 -16.52 -5.01
C GLY A 35 23.28 -15.55 -3.83
N ASP A 36 23.53 -16.05 -2.61
CA ASP A 36 23.58 -15.19 -1.41
C ASP A 36 24.78 -14.25 -1.43
N ILE A 37 25.93 -14.71 -1.95
CA ILE A 37 27.13 -13.86 -2.10
C ILE A 37 26.83 -12.71 -3.07
N THR A 38 26.11 -13.00 -4.16
CA THR A 38 25.72 -11.97 -5.13
C THR A 38 24.71 -11.00 -4.50
N ALA A 39 23.75 -11.51 -3.70
CA ALA A 39 22.81 -10.67 -2.97
C ALA A 39 23.50 -9.76 -1.95
N GLU A 40 24.51 -10.26 -1.21
CA GLU A 40 25.32 -9.47 -0.28
C GLU A 40 26.04 -8.33 -1.01
N VAL A 41 26.64 -8.59 -2.18
CA VAL A 41 27.27 -7.54 -3.00
C VAL A 41 26.26 -6.51 -3.49
N LEU A 42 25.09 -6.95 -3.96
CA LEU A 42 24.02 -6.05 -4.39
C LEU A 42 23.49 -5.19 -3.23
N ASP A 43 23.44 -5.71 -2.01
CA ASP A 43 23.06 -4.94 -0.83
C ASP A 43 24.04 -3.80 -0.55
N ILE A 44 25.34 -3.98 -0.77
CA ILE A 44 26.33 -2.89 -0.66
C ILE A 44 26.01 -1.76 -1.65
N PHE A 45 25.68 -2.10 -2.90
CA PHE A 45 25.24 -1.09 -3.87
C PHE A 45 23.94 -0.39 -3.44
N ARG A 46 22.99 -1.13 -2.86
CA ARG A 46 21.75 -0.55 -2.32
C ARG A 46 22.03 0.45 -1.20
N TRP A 47 22.98 0.16 -0.31
CA TRP A 47 23.44 1.11 0.72
C TRP A 47 23.95 2.41 0.10
N ILE A 48 24.80 2.31 -0.92
CA ILE A 48 25.37 3.49 -1.61
C ILE A 48 24.25 4.32 -2.27
N ILE A 49 23.29 3.67 -2.92
CA ILE A 49 22.19 4.37 -3.62
C ILE A 49 21.19 4.99 -2.63
N ILE A 50 20.73 4.24 -1.63
CA ILE A 50 19.65 4.71 -0.74
C ILE A 50 20.21 5.67 0.31
N ILE A 51 21.33 5.35 0.95
CA ILE A 51 21.90 6.24 1.96
C ILE A 51 22.78 7.31 1.31
N GLY A 52 23.74 6.93 0.48
CA GLY A 52 24.67 7.88 -0.14
C GLY A 52 23.96 8.87 -1.07
N TYR A 53 23.19 8.36 -2.04
CA TYR A 53 22.54 9.23 -3.02
C TYR A 53 21.21 9.81 -2.53
N LEU A 54 20.24 9.00 -2.10
CA LEU A 54 18.92 9.52 -1.69
C LEU A 54 18.98 10.30 -0.37
N CYS A 55 19.57 9.74 0.70
CA CYS A 55 19.56 10.39 2.02
C CYS A 55 20.50 11.59 2.11
N ILE A 56 21.74 11.48 1.61
CA ILE A 56 22.74 12.55 1.78
C ILE A 56 22.66 13.55 0.63
N TYR A 57 23.02 13.13 -0.58
CA TYR A 57 23.19 14.06 -1.70
C TYR A 57 21.87 14.74 -2.11
N LYS A 58 20.81 13.96 -2.30
CA LYS A 58 19.55 14.46 -2.85
C LYS A 58 18.79 15.33 -1.87
N VAL A 59 18.68 14.90 -0.60
CA VAL A 59 18.03 15.71 0.45
C VAL A 59 18.78 17.03 0.62
N TRP A 60 20.11 16.99 0.71
CA TRP A 60 20.92 18.19 0.86
C TRP A 60 20.73 19.18 -0.29
N ARG A 61 20.90 18.72 -1.54
CA ARG A 61 20.74 19.56 -2.73
C ARG A 61 19.33 20.15 -2.83
N THR A 62 18.31 19.33 -2.58
CA THR A 62 16.93 19.81 -2.67
C THR A 62 16.64 20.85 -1.58
N CYS A 63 17.09 20.63 -0.35
CA CYS A 63 16.96 21.63 0.71
C CYS A 63 17.66 22.95 0.35
N GLU A 64 18.86 22.89 -0.24
CA GLU A 64 19.57 24.08 -0.69
C GLU A 64 18.80 24.84 -1.77
N ASP A 65 18.24 24.13 -2.77
CA ASP A 65 17.41 24.73 -3.82
C ASP A 65 16.19 25.46 -3.22
N TYR A 66 15.49 24.84 -2.26
CA TYR A 66 14.35 25.49 -1.57
C TYR A 66 14.77 26.74 -0.78
N VAL A 67 15.95 26.72 -0.15
CA VAL A 67 16.47 27.87 0.59
C VAL A 67 16.89 29.00 -0.35
N ARG A 68 17.48 28.68 -1.50
CA ARG A 68 17.81 29.64 -2.57
C ARG A 68 16.55 30.31 -3.13
N ASP A 69 15.45 29.58 -3.21
CA ASP A 69 14.13 30.10 -3.60
C ASP A 69 13.42 30.91 -2.50
N GLY A 70 14.06 31.12 -1.35
CA GLY A 70 13.53 31.90 -0.22
C GLY A 70 12.53 31.14 0.65
N TYR A 71 12.42 29.81 0.50
CA TYR A 71 11.59 28.97 1.36
C TYR A 71 12.42 28.32 2.49
N SER A 72 11.76 27.95 3.59
CA SER A 72 12.41 27.13 4.62
C SER A 72 12.74 25.74 4.08
N GLY A 73 13.94 25.22 4.37
CA GLY A 73 14.33 23.85 4.04
C GLY A 73 13.37 22.78 4.60
N LEU A 74 12.65 23.08 5.69
CA LEU A 74 11.62 22.18 6.24
C LEU A 74 10.46 21.93 5.28
N ARG A 75 10.24 22.84 4.32
CA ARG A 75 9.20 22.68 3.29
C ARG A 75 9.46 21.45 2.41
N TYR A 76 10.72 21.10 2.17
CA TYR A 76 11.07 19.87 1.46
C TYR A 76 10.71 18.64 2.29
N VAL A 77 11.06 18.62 3.57
CA VAL A 77 10.79 17.48 4.48
C VAL A 77 9.30 17.19 4.58
N LEU A 78 8.47 18.24 4.65
CA LEU A 78 7.00 18.12 4.68
C LEU A 78 6.36 17.93 3.29
N SER A 79 7.15 17.95 2.22
CA SER A 79 6.64 17.70 0.87
C SER A 79 6.36 16.22 0.65
N THR A 80 5.47 15.89 -0.29
CA THR A 80 5.19 14.49 -0.67
C THR A 80 6.44 13.75 -1.13
N ALA A 81 7.39 14.45 -1.77
CA ALA A 81 8.65 13.86 -2.21
C ALA A 81 9.58 13.56 -1.03
N GLY A 82 9.65 14.47 -0.05
CA GLY A 82 10.41 14.28 1.18
C GLY A 82 9.86 13.12 2.03
N ILE A 83 8.53 13.00 2.13
CA ILE A 83 7.87 11.88 2.84
C ILE A 83 8.19 10.54 2.17
N VAL A 84 8.15 10.46 0.83
CA VAL A 84 8.49 9.24 0.08
C VAL A 84 9.96 8.86 0.27
N ASP A 85 10.88 9.83 0.22
CA ASP A 85 12.30 9.57 0.47
C ASP A 85 12.55 9.12 1.91
N ALA A 86 11.93 9.77 2.90
CA ALA A 86 12.01 9.39 4.30
C ALA A 86 11.47 7.97 4.53
N ALA A 87 10.34 7.62 3.91
CA ALA A 87 9.77 6.26 3.98
C ALA A 87 10.70 5.21 3.35
N ALA A 88 11.34 5.51 2.22
CA ALA A 88 12.30 4.62 1.58
C ALA A 88 13.52 4.36 2.50
N ILE A 89 14.07 5.44 3.07
CA ILE A 89 15.24 5.36 3.97
C ILE A 89 14.88 4.60 5.25
N ALA A 90 13.76 4.96 5.89
CA ALA A 90 13.32 4.32 7.13
C ALA A 90 13.05 2.82 6.93
N ASN A 91 12.35 2.44 5.85
CA ASN A 91 12.08 1.03 5.56
C ASN A 91 13.37 0.26 5.24
N PHE A 92 14.29 0.87 4.47
CA PHE A 92 15.58 0.24 4.20
C PHE A 92 16.40 0.02 5.48
N ILE A 93 16.51 1.02 6.35
CA ILE A 93 17.22 0.88 7.63
C ILE A 93 16.56 -0.20 8.50
N ALA A 94 15.23 -0.25 8.56
CA ALA A 94 14.50 -1.26 9.32
C ALA A 94 14.79 -2.69 8.80
N LEU A 95 14.78 -2.89 7.48
CA LEU A 95 15.12 -4.19 6.86
C LEU A 95 16.57 -4.60 7.14
N GLN A 96 17.51 -3.66 7.05
CA GLN A 96 18.92 -3.94 7.31
C GLN A 96 19.18 -4.24 8.79
N TYR A 97 18.57 -3.47 9.70
CA TYR A 97 18.61 -3.74 11.13
C TYR A 97 18.05 -5.13 11.45
N TRP A 98 16.93 -5.50 10.84
CA TRP A 98 16.34 -6.82 10.99
C TRP A 98 17.26 -7.93 10.45
N ARG A 99 17.95 -7.73 9.33
CA ARG A 99 18.93 -8.70 8.80
C ARG A 99 20.12 -8.89 9.74
N LEU A 100 20.65 -7.80 10.30
CA LEU A 100 21.83 -7.83 11.17
C LEU A 100 21.53 -8.36 12.58
N SER A 101 20.33 -8.12 13.09
CA SER A 101 19.93 -8.53 14.45
C SER A 101 19.52 -10.00 14.56
N LYS A 102 19.34 -10.70 13.43
CA LYS A 102 18.89 -12.08 13.39
C LYS A 102 20.03 -13.08 13.57
N VAL A 103 19.89 -13.93 14.59
CA VAL A 103 20.67 -15.17 14.70
C VAL A 103 20.00 -16.24 13.82
N LYS A 104 20.71 -16.73 12.80
CA LYS A 104 20.20 -17.80 11.94
C LYS A 104 19.99 -19.08 12.75
N PRO A 105 18.85 -19.78 12.59
CA PRO A 105 18.62 -21.05 13.27
C PRO A 105 19.54 -22.13 12.70
N VAL A 106 19.79 -23.17 13.50
CA VAL A 106 20.62 -24.30 13.09
C VAL A 106 19.96 -25.03 11.91
N GLU A 107 20.75 -25.42 10.91
CA GLU A 107 20.24 -26.15 9.74
C GLU A 107 19.74 -27.55 10.14
N PRO A 108 18.60 -28.02 9.58
CA PRO A 108 17.98 -29.29 9.97
C PRO A 108 18.81 -30.53 9.59
N MET A 109 19.71 -30.41 8.59
CA MET A 109 20.62 -31.48 8.19
C MET A 109 22.00 -31.41 8.86
N SER A 110 22.20 -30.50 9.82
CA SER A 110 23.45 -30.48 10.60
C SER A 110 23.51 -31.75 11.46
N SER A 111 24.66 -32.43 11.44
CA SER A 111 24.88 -33.75 12.05
C SER A 111 24.62 -33.79 13.57
N SER A 112 24.52 -32.65 14.23
CA SER A 112 24.26 -32.50 15.66
C SER A 112 22.78 -32.42 16.06
N ASN A 113 21.85 -32.23 15.12
CA ASN A 113 20.44 -31.94 15.44
C ASN A 113 19.40 -32.84 14.74
N SER A 114 19.82 -33.88 14.01
CA SER A 114 18.91 -34.74 13.24
C SER A 114 17.89 -35.54 14.07
N GLN A 115 18.05 -35.58 15.40
CA GLN A 115 17.19 -36.35 16.31
C GLN A 115 16.20 -35.49 17.12
N ASN A 116 16.36 -34.16 17.15
CA ASN A 116 15.51 -33.27 17.95
C ASN A 116 14.55 -32.48 17.06
N PHE A 117 13.30 -32.33 17.49
CA PHE A 117 12.35 -31.44 16.83
C PHE A 117 12.78 -29.98 17.02
N VAL A 118 13.00 -29.27 15.90
CA VAL A 118 13.27 -27.83 15.88
C VAL A 118 12.12 -27.13 15.16
N SER A 119 11.48 -26.19 15.84
CA SER A 119 10.42 -25.37 15.22
C SER A 119 11.02 -24.22 14.43
N TYR A 120 10.71 -24.17 13.13
CA TYR A 120 11.10 -23.07 12.23
C TYR A 120 9.94 -22.09 11.95
N SER A 121 8.78 -22.25 12.61
CA SER A 121 7.57 -21.45 12.31
C SER A 121 7.82 -19.95 12.48
N ARG A 122 8.46 -19.55 13.58
CA ARG A 122 8.83 -18.15 13.84
C ARG A 122 9.81 -17.63 12.81
N TRP A 123 10.81 -18.43 12.44
CA TRP A 123 11.79 -18.02 11.43
C TRP A 123 11.15 -17.80 10.06
N ALA A 124 10.33 -18.76 9.62
CA ALA A 124 9.59 -18.66 8.36
C ALA A 124 8.65 -17.45 8.33
N SER A 125 7.92 -17.19 9.42
CA SER A 125 7.07 -15.99 9.53
C SER A 125 7.85 -14.69 9.42
N TRP A 126 9.08 -14.65 9.97
CA TRP A 126 9.92 -13.47 9.85
C TRP A 126 10.42 -13.29 8.42
N GLU A 127 10.88 -14.35 7.76
CA GLU A 127 11.31 -14.28 6.35
C GLU A 127 10.18 -13.79 5.44
N GLU A 128 8.95 -14.26 5.64
CA GLU A 128 7.77 -13.76 4.92
C GLU A 128 7.56 -12.25 5.15
N MET A 129 7.60 -11.80 6.41
CA MET A 129 7.46 -10.38 6.74
C MET A 129 8.56 -9.52 6.11
N ALA A 130 9.79 -10.03 6.01
CA ALA A 130 10.87 -9.33 5.32
C ALA A 130 10.68 -9.30 3.81
N ALA A 131 10.15 -10.36 3.20
CA ALA A 131 9.79 -10.35 1.78
C ALA A 131 8.71 -9.30 1.49
N ILE A 132 7.71 -9.17 2.37
CA ILE A 132 6.69 -8.10 2.29
C ILE A 132 7.36 -6.72 2.43
N GLY A 133 8.24 -6.54 3.42
CA GLY A 133 8.96 -5.27 3.62
C GLY A 133 9.83 -4.87 2.43
N GLU A 134 10.49 -5.84 1.78
CA GLU A 134 11.25 -5.65 0.54
C GLU A 134 10.34 -5.26 -0.63
N ALA A 135 9.18 -5.92 -0.78
CA ALA A 135 8.19 -5.55 -1.79
C ALA A 135 7.68 -4.11 -1.59
N VAL A 136 7.45 -3.70 -0.34
CA VAL A 136 7.07 -2.32 0.01
C VAL A 136 8.20 -1.34 -0.32
N LEU A 137 9.45 -1.68 -0.04
CA LEU A 137 10.59 -0.84 -0.39
C LEU A 137 10.70 -0.66 -1.92
N VAL A 138 10.58 -1.73 -2.69
CA VAL A 138 10.57 -1.69 -4.16
C VAL A 138 9.42 -0.82 -4.65
N PHE A 139 8.22 -0.97 -4.09
CA PHE A 139 7.07 -0.13 -4.43
C PHE A 139 7.35 1.36 -4.17
N ILE A 140 7.92 1.72 -3.02
CA ILE A 140 8.28 3.11 -2.69
C ILE A 140 9.33 3.64 -3.69
N LEU A 141 10.33 2.83 -4.05
CA LEU A 141 11.34 3.22 -5.04
C LEU A 141 10.75 3.42 -6.43
N ILE A 142 9.79 2.59 -6.85
CA ILE A 142 9.05 2.76 -8.11
C ILE A 142 8.25 4.07 -8.06
N VAL A 143 7.50 4.32 -6.98
CA VAL A 143 6.80 5.59 -6.79
C VAL A 143 7.78 6.77 -6.89
N ARG A 144 8.97 6.67 -6.29
CA ARG A 144 9.98 7.71 -6.39
C ARG A 144 10.50 7.88 -7.82
N TYR A 145 10.71 6.79 -8.55
CA TYR A 145 11.09 6.82 -9.96
C TYR A 145 10.04 7.51 -10.82
N THR A 146 8.74 7.25 -10.60
CA THR A 146 7.67 7.96 -11.33
C THR A 146 7.68 9.47 -11.06
N MET A 147 8.12 9.92 -9.89
CA MET A 147 8.29 11.35 -9.62
C MET A 147 9.46 11.99 -10.38
N LEU A 148 10.47 11.22 -10.80
CA LEU A 148 11.57 11.72 -11.65
C LEU A 148 11.12 11.96 -13.09
N LEU A 149 10.09 11.24 -13.56
CA LEU A 149 9.50 11.44 -14.90
C LEU A 149 8.85 12.82 -15.07
N ARG A 150 8.76 13.63 -14.01
CA ARG A 150 8.31 15.03 -14.04
C ARG A 150 9.17 15.93 -14.94
N PHE A 151 10.38 15.51 -15.32
CA PHE A 151 11.16 16.25 -16.32
C PHE A 151 10.43 16.34 -17.68
N TYR A 152 9.56 15.38 -18.01
CA TYR A 152 8.79 15.40 -19.24
C TYR A 152 7.55 16.31 -19.08
N PRO A 153 7.37 17.37 -19.90
CA PRO A 153 6.34 18.39 -19.66
C PRO A 153 4.89 17.88 -19.61
N PRO A 154 4.45 16.93 -20.46
CA PRO A 154 3.11 16.34 -20.34
C PRO A 154 2.90 15.62 -19.00
N VAL A 155 3.91 14.89 -18.52
CA VAL A 155 3.86 14.20 -17.23
C VAL A 155 3.83 15.20 -16.09
N TYR A 156 4.61 16.29 -16.17
CA TYR A 156 4.55 17.38 -15.20
C TYR A 156 3.13 17.96 -15.06
N ARG A 157 2.47 18.26 -16.18
CA ARG A 157 1.08 18.77 -16.19
C ARG A 157 0.12 17.79 -15.51
N PHE A 158 0.28 16.49 -15.77
CA PHE A 158 -0.50 15.45 -15.11
C PHE A 158 -0.28 15.45 -13.59
N PHE A 159 0.96 15.54 -13.12
CA PHE A 159 1.27 15.62 -11.68
C PHE A 159 0.66 16.86 -11.00
N VAL A 160 0.69 18.02 -11.67
CA VAL A 160 0.07 19.25 -11.13
C VAL A 160 -1.44 19.10 -11.02
N LEU A 161 -2.09 18.53 -12.04
CA LEU A 161 -3.53 18.27 -12.07
C LEU A 161 -3.94 17.24 -11.01
N PHE A 162 -3.17 16.15 -10.89
CA PHE A 162 -3.35 15.14 -9.88
C PHE A 162 -3.18 15.72 -8.48
N GLY A 163 -2.14 16.53 -8.23
CA GLY A 163 -1.90 17.15 -6.93
C GLY A 163 -3.02 18.09 -6.48
N LYS A 164 -3.62 18.86 -7.41
CA LYS A 164 -4.79 19.70 -7.13
C LYS A 164 -6.03 18.86 -6.82
N SER A 165 -6.30 17.84 -7.64
CA SER A 165 -7.43 16.92 -7.46
C SER A 165 -7.31 16.16 -6.14
N PHE A 166 -6.10 15.73 -5.79
CA PHE A 166 -5.81 14.95 -4.59
C PHE A 166 -6.15 15.72 -3.31
N ARG A 167 -5.83 17.02 -3.23
CA ARG A 167 -6.19 17.84 -2.06
C ARG A 167 -7.71 17.92 -1.85
N VAL A 168 -8.46 18.15 -2.93
CA VAL A 168 -9.94 18.17 -2.86
C VAL A 168 -10.47 16.77 -2.54
N GLY A 169 -9.85 15.73 -3.09
CA GLY A 169 -10.14 14.34 -2.78
C GLY A 169 -9.94 13.99 -1.30
N LEU A 170 -8.91 14.53 -0.64
CA LEU A 170 -8.70 14.33 0.79
C LEU A 170 -9.84 14.93 1.63
N TYR A 171 -10.35 16.11 1.28
CA TYR A 171 -11.54 16.67 1.94
C TYR A 171 -12.78 15.82 1.66
N TYR A 172 -12.92 15.28 0.46
CA TYR A 172 -14.00 14.37 0.11
C TYR A 172 -13.92 13.06 0.90
N LEU A 173 -12.72 12.56 1.19
CA LEU A 173 -12.52 11.38 2.04
C LEU A 173 -13.08 11.57 3.46
N ALA A 174 -13.08 12.79 4.00
CA ALA A 174 -13.68 13.07 5.30
C ALA A 174 -15.21 12.84 5.32
N ILE A 175 -15.88 12.94 4.17
CA ILE A 175 -17.30 12.62 4.00
C ILE A 175 -17.47 11.14 3.64
N PHE A 176 -16.60 10.61 2.77
CA PHE A 176 -16.67 9.21 2.33
C PHE A 176 -16.44 8.21 3.46
N LEU A 177 -15.39 8.39 4.27
CA LEU A 177 -15.01 7.44 5.30
C LEU A 177 -16.13 7.15 6.32
N PRO A 178 -16.85 8.12 6.90
CA PRO A 178 -17.94 7.82 7.83
C PRO A 178 -19.14 7.14 7.15
N VAL A 179 -19.45 7.48 5.91
CA VAL A 179 -20.54 6.83 5.17
C VAL A 179 -20.17 5.40 4.77
N ALA A 180 -18.93 5.17 4.32
CA ALA A 180 -18.42 3.83 4.05
C ALA A 180 -18.38 2.99 5.34
N ALA A 181 -17.85 3.54 6.44
CA ALA A 181 -17.79 2.86 7.72
C ALA A 181 -19.18 2.51 8.27
N SER A 182 -20.16 3.42 8.17
CA SER A 182 -21.55 3.12 8.57
C SER A 182 -22.20 2.06 7.68
N THR A 183 -21.90 2.05 6.38
CA THR A 183 -22.39 1.02 5.45
C THR A 183 -21.79 -0.35 5.77
N ILE A 184 -20.49 -0.41 6.08
CA ILE A 184 -19.80 -1.63 6.50
C ILE A 184 -20.35 -2.13 7.84
N PHE A 185 -20.53 -1.23 8.80
CA PHE A 185 -21.10 -1.55 10.10
C PHE A 185 -22.51 -2.12 9.96
N PHE A 186 -23.37 -1.44 9.20
CA PHE A 186 -24.74 -1.88 8.95
C PHE A 186 -24.78 -3.26 8.28
N ALA A 187 -23.89 -3.50 7.31
CA ALA A 187 -23.77 -4.80 6.66
C ALA A 187 -23.34 -5.91 7.63
N ASN A 188 -22.35 -5.62 8.48
CA ASN A 188 -21.88 -6.56 9.50
C ASN A 188 -22.99 -6.88 10.52
N CYS A 189 -23.75 -5.88 10.98
CA CYS A 189 -24.86 -6.10 11.90
C CYS A 189 -26.01 -6.91 11.28
N LEU A 190 -26.31 -6.68 9.99
CA LEU A 190 -27.43 -7.34 9.31
C LEU A 190 -27.09 -8.77 8.88
N TYR A 191 -25.89 -8.99 8.32
CA TYR A 191 -25.51 -10.26 7.69
C TYR A 191 -24.48 -11.07 8.45
N GLY A 192 -23.78 -10.48 9.43
CA GLY A 192 -22.70 -11.14 10.17
C GLY A 192 -23.06 -12.50 10.78
N PRO A 193 -24.27 -12.70 11.34
CA PRO A 193 -24.69 -14.00 11.86
C PRO A 193 -24.98 -15.06 10.78
N TYR A 194 -25.22 -14.66 9.53
CA TYR A 194 -25.77 -15.53 8.49
C TYR A 194 -24.80 -15.81 7.34
N VAL A 195 -23.92 -14.85 7.03
CA VAL A 195 -23.04 -14.90 5.86
C VAL A 195 -21.59 -14.73 6.30
N GLU A 196 -20.75 -15.72 6.00
CA GLU A 196 -19.36 -15.76 6.48
C GLU A 196 -18.53 -14.54 6.01
N ALA A 197 -18.81 -14.04 4.81
CA ALA A 197 -18.18 -12.86 4.22
C ALA A 197 -18.40 -11.58 5.05
N TYR A 198 -19.37 -11.58 5.98
CA TYR A 198 -19.67 -10.47 6.88
C TYR A 198 -19.42 -10.83 8.34
N SER A 199 -18.84 -11.98 8.66
CA SER A 199 -18.71 -12.47 10.04
C SER A 199 -17.78 -11.60 10.92
N THR A 200 -16.78 -10.96 10.33
CA THR A 200 -15.90 -10.00 11.01
C THR A 200 -15.92 -8.64 10.33
N TRP A 201 -15.51 -7.60 11.05
CA TRP A 201 -15.36 -6.25 10.51
C TRP A 201 -14.40 -6.20 9.32
N VAL A 202 -13.30 -6.95 9.40
CA VAL A 202 -12.31 -7.03 8.31
C VAL A 202 -12.92 -7.74 7.09
N LYS A 203 -13.60 -8.88 7.29
CA LYS A 203 -14.29 -9.57 6.19
C LYS A 203 -15.38 -8.68 5.57
N SER A 204 -16.12 -7.93 6.38
CA SER A 204 -17.15 -6.98 5.92
C SER A 204 -16.54 -5.83 5.10
N LEU A 205 -15.38 -5.31 5.50
CA LEU A 205 -14.62 -4.34 4.71
C LEU A 205 -14.17 -4.93 3.36
N MET A 206 -13.66 -6.16 3.35
CA MET A 206 -13.27 -6.83 2.10
C MET A 206 -14.48 -7.06 1.19
N SER A 207 -15.60 -7.50 1.75
CA SER A 207 -16.87 -7.65 1.03
C SER A 207 -17.38 -6.33 0.47
N PHE A 208 -17.22 -5.22 1.21
CA PHE A 208 -17.52 -3.88 0.70
C PHE A 208 -16.65 -3.49 -0.50
N VAL A 209 -15.37 -3.86 -0.51
CA VAL A 209 -14.51 -3.68 -1.69
C VAL A 209 -15.00 -4.56 -2.86
N SER A 210 -15.45 -5.79 -2.59
CA SER A 210 -16.08 -6.65 -3.61
C SER A 210 -17.39 -6.07 -4.17
N VAL A 211 -18.17 -5.32 -3.38
CA VAL A 211 -19.34 -4.55 -3.85
C VAL A 211 -18.92 -3.52 -4.91
N LEU A 212 -17.83 -2.79 -4.69
CA LEU A 212 -17.31 -1.82 -5.67
C LEU A 212 -16.89 -2.49 -6.99
N GLN A 213 -16.52 -3.77 -6.94
CA GLN A 213 -16.18 -4.57 -8.12
C GLN A 213 -17.39 -5.28 -8.74
N ASN A 214 -18.58 -5.15 -8.17
CA ASN A 214 -19.80 -5.89 -8.54
C ASN A 214 -19.66 -7.42 -8.44
N VAL A 215 -18.84 -7.94 -7.51
CA VAL A 215 -18.59 -9.39 -7.33
C VAL A 215 -19.30 -9.92 -6.07
N VAL A 216 -20.49 -9.41 -5.78
CA VAL A 216 -21.23 -9.79 -4.55
C VAL A 216 -22.27 -10.84 -4.86
N ASP A 217 -22.27 -11.89 -4.06
CA ASP A 217 -23.32 -12.92 -4.09
C ASP A 217 -24.60 -12.37 -3.44
N ILE A 218 -25.44 -11.74 -4.26
CA ILE A 218 -26.73 -11.18 -3.85
C ILE A 218 -27.69 -12.29 -3.41
N ASP A 219 -27.57 -13.49 -3.96
CA ASP A 219 -28.45 -14.62 -3.62
C ASP A 219 -28.21 -15.08 -2.18
N ALA A 220 -26.95 -15.13 -1.75
CA ALA A 220 -26.60 -15.42 -0.36
C ALA A 220 -27.17 -14.36 0.61
N LEU A 221 -27.11 -13.07 0.24
CA LEU A 221 -27.67 -11.98 1.03
C LEU A 221 -29.20 -12.06 1.11
N TYR A 222 -29.85 -12.29 -0.03
CA TYR A 222 -31.30 -12.35 -0.12
C TYR A 222 -31.89 -13.52 0.66
N LYS A 223 -31.22 -14.68 0.65
CA LYS A 223 -31.60 -15.83 1.48
C LYS A 223 -31.51 -15.55 2.98
N ALA A 224 -30.58 -14.69 3.40
CA ALA A 224 -30.40 -14.33 4.80
C ALA A 224 -31.47 -13.34 5.30
N ALA A 225 -31.75 -12.27 4.55
CA ALA A 225 -32.66 -11.21 4.98
C ALA A 225 -33.39 -10.52 3.79
N PRO A 226 -34.38 -11.17 3.15
CA PRO A 226 -34.90 -10.75 1.84
C PRO A 226 -35.49 -9.34 1.83
N ALA A 227 -36.19 -8.95 2.91
CA ALA A 227 -36.78 -7.62 3.04
C ALA A 227 -35.73 -6.52 3.11
N TRP A 228 -34.63 -6.74 3.85
CA TRP A 228 -33.58 -5.75 4.05
C TRP A 228 -32.56 -5.72 2.93
N THR A 229 -32.34 -6.84 2.24
CA THR A 229 -31.36 -6.94 1.16
C THR A 229 -31.66 -5.99 0.02
N LEU A 230 -32.90 -5.87 -0.41
CA LEU A 230 -33.26 -4.97 -1.50
C LEU A 230 -32.98 -3.50 -1.13
N PHE A 231 -33.35 -3.07 0.07
CA PHE A 231 -33.07 -1.71 0.55
C PHE A 231 -31.56 -1.47 0.70
N TYR A 232 -30.83 -2.43 1.27
CA TYR A 232 -29.39 -2.33 1.47
C TYR A 232 -28.64 -2.23 0.12
N VAL A 233 -28.93 -3.12 -0.83
CA VAL A 233 -28.28 -3.11 -2.16
C VAL A 233 -28.59 -1.82 -2.90
N THR A 234 -29.85 -1.34 -2.86
CA THR A 234 -30.24 -0.08 -3.48
C THR A 234 -29.52 1.11 -2.85
N TYR A 235 -29.47 1.16 -1.51
CA TYR A 235 -28.75 2.19 -0.75
C TYR A 235 -27.25 2.20 -1.09
N CYS A 236 -26.61 1.03 -1.05
CA CYS A 236 -25.20 0.87 -1.43
C CYS A 236 -24.97 1.30 -2.87
N TYR A 237 -25.84 0.95 -3.81
CA TYR A 237 -25.68 1.34 -5.20
C TYR A 237 -25.74 2.86 -5.38
N LEU A 238 -26.77 3.50 -4.82
CA LEU A 238 -26.95 4.94 -4.91
C LEU A 238 -25.79 5.71 -4.26
N ILE A 239 -25.34 5.27 -3.09
CA ILE A 239 -24.28 5.97 -2.37
C ILE A 239 -22.91 5.70 -2.97
N LEU A 240 -22.58 4.44 -3.25
CA LEU A 240 -21.25 4.08 -3.76
C LEU A 240 -21.06 4.53 -5.20
N PHE A 241 -21.99 4.19 -6.10
CA PHE A 241 -21.83 4.50 -7.51
C PHE A 241 -22.35 5.90 -7.85
N CYS A 242 -23.59 6.23 -7.48
CA CYS A 242 -24.16 7.50 -7.90
C CYS A 242 -23.55 8.70 -7.17
N PHE A 243 -23.19 8.56 -5.89
CA PHE A 243 -22.58 9.65 -5.12
C PHE A 243 -21.05 9.58 -5.11
N PHE A 244 -20.45 8.47 -4.66
CA PHE A 244 -19.00 8.42 -4.44
C PHE A 244 -18.16 8.33 -5.71
N VAL A 245 -18.42 7.34 -6.57
CA VAL A 245 -17.68 7.19 -7.83
C VAL A 245 -17.85 8.43 -8.71
N ASN A 246 -19.09 8.91 -8.88
CA ASN A 246 -19.35 10.14 -9.62
C ASN A 246 -18.79 11.39 -8.95
N GLY A 247 -18.76 11.45 -7.62
CA GLY A 247 -18.14 12.56 -6.88
C GLY A 247 -16.64 12.65 -7.13
N PHE A 248 -15.94 11.50 -7.07
CA PHE A 248 -14.52 11.44 -7.43
C PHE A 248 -14.28 11.81 -8.90
N LEU A 249 -15.11 11.33 -9.83
CA LEU A 249 -15.04 11.71 -11.24
C LEU A 249 -15.29 13.21 -11.45
N ALA A 250 -16.27 13.79 -10.76
CA ALA A 250 -16.56 15.21 -10.84
C ALA A 250 -15.40 16.07 -10.33
N ILE A 251 -14.75 15.67 -9.22
CA ILE A 251 -13.58 16.36 -8.68
C ILE A 251 -12.42 16.35 -9.69
N THR A 252 -12.15 15.19 -10.30
CA THR A 252 -11.07 15.06 -11.30
C THR A 252 -11.37 15.83 -12.58
N ALA A 253 -12.62 15.78 -13.07
CA ALA A 253 -13.06 16.55 -14.23
C ALA A 253 -12.98 18.06 -13.99
N TYR A 254 -13.41 18.53 -12.81
CA TYR A 254 -13.34 19.95 -12.41
C TYR A 254 -11.89 20.45 -12.35
N ALA A 255 -10.99 19.67 -11.75
CA ALA A 255 -9.57 20.02 -11.69
C ALA A 255 -8.94 20.11 -13.09
N CYS A 256 -9.37 19.25 -14.02
CA CYS A 256 -8.96 19.29 -15.43
C CYS A 256 -9.48 20.54 -16.15
N ALA A 257 -10.77 20.83 -16.02
CA ALA A 257 -11.41 21.97 -16.66
C ALA A 257 -10.79 23.32 -16.24
N ILE A 258 -10.55 23.51 -14.94
CA ILE A 258 -9.90 24.73 -14.43
C ILE A 258 -8.48 24.89 -14.99
N HIS A 259 -7.72 23.79 -15.04
CA HIS A 259 -6.36 23.85 -15.56
C HIS A 259 -6.36 24.27 -17.04
N GLY A 260 -7.25 23.69 -17.85
CA GLY A 260 -7.42 24.06 -19.26
C GLY A 260 -7.75 25.55 -19.43
N PHE A 261 -8.68 26.07 -18.64
CA PHE A 261 -9.08 27.48 -18.68
C PHE A 261 -7.93 28.43 -18.30
N LEU A 262 -7.17 28.12 -17.25
CA LEU A 262 -6.02 28.92 -16.84
C LEU A 262 -4.91 28.92 -17.89
N THR A 263 -4.66 27.79 -18.55
CA THR A 263 -3.67 27.72 -19.64
C THR A 263 -4.11 28.50 -20.88
N ALA A 264 -5.39 28.45 -21.25
CA ALA A 264 -5.92 29.21 -22.37
C ALA A 264 -5.86 30.72 -22.12
N ARG A 265 -6.17 31.15 -20.89
CA ARG A 265 -6.08 32.57 -20.50
C ARG A 265 -4.64 33.09 -20.50
N ALA A 266 -3.67 32.28 -20.08
CA ALA A 266 -2.25 32.63 -20.13
C ALA A 266 -1.69 32.73 -21.56
N GLN A 267 -2.26 31.99 -22.51
CA GLN A 267 -1.89 32.05 -23.94
C GLN A 267 -2.55 33.21 -24.68
N GLY A 268 -3.71 33.69 -24.22
CA GLY A 268 -4.44 34.83 -24.81
C GLY A 268 -3.86 36.21 -24.47
N SER A 269 -2.84 36.30 -23.61
CA SER A 269 -2.26 37.56 -23.13
C SER A 269 -0.77 37.70 -23.48
N GLY A 270 -0.44 37.99 -24.75
CA GLY A 270 0.88 38.53 -25.15
C GLY A 270 2.09 37.58 -25.02
N PRO A 271 3.27 37.95 -25.57
CA PRO A 271 4.30 36.99 -25.94
C PRO A 271 4.95 36.33 -24.72
N LEU A 272 4.95 34.99 -24.76
CA LEU A 272 5.55 34.05 -23.84
C LEU A 272 7.04 34.36 -23.60
N ARG A 273 7.38 34.99 -22.47
CA ARG A 273 8.69 34.74 -21.85
C ARG A 273 8.64 33.36 -21.21
N MET A 274 9.16 32.39 -21.95
CA MET A 274 9.37 31.01 -21.50
C MET A 274 10.48 31.03 -20.44
N VAL A 275 10.12 31.33 -19.19
CA VAL A 275 11.01 31.11 -18.04
C VAL A 275 10.91 29.64 -17.70
N TRP A 276 11.92 28.89 -18.13
CA TRP A 276 12.15 27.52 -17.70
C TRP A 276 12.47 27.53 -16.20
N PHE A 277 11.62 26.88 -15.40
CA PHE A 277 11.95 26.38 -14.07
C PHE A 277 11.82 24.86 -14.11
#